data_AF-A0A9E5B0I4-F1
#
_entry.id   AF-A0A9E5B0I4-F1
#
_cell.length_a   1.000
_cell.length_b   1.000
_cell.length_c   1.000
_cell.angle_alpha   90.00
_cell.angle_beta   90.00
_cell.angle_gamma   90.00
#
_symmetry.space_group_name_H-M   'P 1'
#
loop_
_entity.id
_entity.type
_entity.pdbx_description
1 polymer ?
#
loop_
_entity_poly.entity_id
_entity_poly.type
_entity_poly.pdbx_seq_one_letter_code
_entity_poly.pdbx_strand_id
1 'polypeptide(L)'
;MRLGRLLFFFFAGAASALAADVAQLLADARAAETRFDSKSALELYLAADVAQPNDPFILQKIARQYSDSTFDSTALVEQKKFCDLALSYAKRAHALAPNNAVNLLSLAICYAKIGFYADNKTKIANSRLVKDYAVAALALD
;
A
#
# COMPACT_ATOMS: atom_id res chain seq x y z
N MET A 1 39.29 -1.88 46.67
CA MET A 1 38.61 -3.05 46.07
C MET A 1 37.44 -2.54 45.25
N ARG A 2 37.37 -3.00 43.99
CA ARG A 2 36.31 -2.69 43.02
C ARG A 2 35.02 -3.38 43.46
N LEU A 3 33.88 -2.70 43.38
CA LEU A 3 32.63 -3.37 43.05
C LEU A 3 31.78 -2.42 42.19
N GLY A 4 31.98 -2.55 40.89
CA GLY A 4 31.22 -1.85 39.87
C GLY A 4 29.95 -2.61 39.51
N ARG A 5 28.95 -1.83 39.10
CA ARG A 5 27.92 -2.11 38.07
C ARG A 5 27.41 -3.55 37.96
N LEU A 6 26.11 -3.72 38.16
CA LEU A 6 25.27 -4.41 37.17
C LEU A 6 23.84 -3.87 37.21
N LEU A 7 23.56 -3.07 36.19
CA LEU A 7 22.27 -2.53 35.77
C LEU A 7 21.92 -3.23 34.45
N PHE A 8 20.63 -3.41 34.19
CA PHE A 8 19.98 -3.82 32.93
C PHE A 8 19.99 -5.30 32.50
N PHE A 9 18.91 -6.00 32.86
CA PHE A 9 18.27 -7.12 32.14
C PHE A 9 16.77 -6.96 32.47
N PHE A 10 15.75 -7.05 31.61
CA PHE A 10 15.59 -7.61 30.27
C PHE A 10 14.21 -7.11 29.77
N PHE A 11 14.11 -6.45 28.62
CA PHE A 11 12.80 -6.12 28.02
C PHE A 11 12.88 -6.34 26.50
N ALA A 12 12.94 -7.61 26.09
CA ALA A 12 13.14 -8.00 24.68
C ALA A 12 12.18 -9.11 24.21
N GLY A 13 11.03 -9.31 24.86
CA GLY A 13 10.10 -10.41 24.55
C GLY A 13 8.93 -10.07 23.62
N ALA A 14 8.44 -8.81 23.62
CA ALA A 14 7.17 -8.48 22.96
C ALA A 14 7.30 -8.19 21.45
N ALA A 15 8.45 -7.67 20.99
CA ALA A 15 8.63 -7.27 19.59
C ALA A 15 8.65 -8.46 18.62
N SER A 16 9.19 -9.60 19.05
CA SER A 16 9.36 -10.78 18.19
C SER A 16 8.04 -11.49 17.86
N ALA A 17 7.07 -11.50 18.77
CA ALA A 17 5.78 -12.13 18.55
C ALA A 17 4.92 -11.34 17.56
N LEU A 18 4.92 -10.00 17.67
CA LEU A 18 4.18 -9.12 16.77
C LEU A 18 4.73 -9.18 15.34
N ALA A 19 6.06 -9.24 15.19
CA ALA A 19 6.70 -9.37 13.88
C ALA A 19 6.38 -10.72 13.19
N ALA A 20 6.28 -11.81 13.96
CA ALA A 20 5.87 -13.12 13.43
C ALA A 20 4.42 -13.11 12.93
N ASP A 21 3.53 -12.41 13.63
CA ASP A 21 2.12 -12.26 13.25
C ASP A 21 1.97 -11.45 11.94
N VAL A 22 2.68 -10.33 11.81
CA VAL A 22 2.71 -9.55 10.56
C VAL A 22 3.25 -10.37 9.39
N ALA A 23 4.34 -11.13 9.58
CA ALA A 23 4.91 -11.95 8.52
C ALA A 23 3.90 -12.99 7.99
N GLN A 24 3.09 -13.58 8.88
CA GLN A 24 2.02 -14.50 8.52
C GLN A 24 0.89 -13.80 7.75
N LEU A 25 0.41 -12.65 8.25
CA LEU A 25 -0.59 -11.83 7.55
C LEU A 25 -0.15 -11.50 6.11
N LEU A 26 1.12 -11.10 5.93
CA LEU A 26 1.66 -10.80 4.60
C LEU A 26 1.80 -12.04 3.72
N ALA A 27 2.09 -13.22 4.29
CA ALA A 27 2.14 -14.47 3.55
C ALA A 27 0.76 -14.88 3.05
N ASP A 28 -0.24 -14.81 3.92
CA ASP A 28 -1.64 -15.14 3.58
C ASP A 28 -2.22 -14.14 2.58
N ALA A 29 -1.89 -12.85 2.72
CA ALA A 29 -2.30 -11.81 1.76
C ALA A 29 -1.73 -12.08 0.36
N ARG A 30 -0.46 -12.48 0.25
CA ARG A 30 0.15 -12.88 -1.03
C ARG A 30 -0.50 -14.13 -1.61
N ALA A 31 -0.88 -15.09 -0.77
CA ALA A 31 -1.60 -16.28 -1.21
C ALA A 31 -2.99 -15.91 -1.77
N ALA A 32 -3.69 -14.95 -1.16
CA ALA A 32 -4.94 -14.40 -1.67
C ALA A 32 -4.74 -13.64 -3.01
N GLU A 33 -3.70 -12.80 -3.12
CA GLU A 33 -3.34 -12.13 -4.39
C GLU A 33 -3.12 -13.14 -5.52
N THR A 34 -2.44 -14.27 -5.25
CA THR A 34 -2.20 -15.34 -6.25
C THR A 34 -3.49 -15.98 -6.75
N ARG A 35 -4.57 -15.94 -5.94
CA ARG A 35 -5.90 -16.45 -6.32
C ARG A 35 -6.82 -15.38 -6.90
N PHE A 36 -6.31 -14.16 -7.14
CA PHE A 36 -7.10 -12.99 -7.54
C PHE A 36 -8.23 -12.65 -6.54
N ASP A 37 -8.05 -12.96 -5.26
CA ASP A 37 -8.99 -12.63 -4.19
C ASP A 37 -8.60 -11.30 -3.55
N SER A 38 -8.91 -10.20 -4.26
CA SER A 38 -8.58 -8.84 -3.85
C SER A 38 -9.15 -8.48 -2.48
N LYS A 39 -10.35 -9.00 -2.17
CA LYS A 39 -11.04 -8.73 -0.90
C LYS A 39 -10.28 -9.33 0.28
N SER A 40 -9.99 -10.63 0.23
CA SER A 40 -9.24 -11.27 1.32
C SER A 40 -7.84 -10.70 1.46
N ALA A 41 -7.16 -10.41 0.34
CA ALA A 41 -5.86 -9.76 0.37
C ALA A 41 -5.91 -8.38 1.04
N LEU A 42 -6.93 -7.57 0.72
CA LEU A 42 -7.12 -6.24 1.32
C LEU A 42 -7.33 -6.33 2.83
N GLU A 43 -8.20 -7.21 3.29
CA GLU A 43 -8.48 -7.40 4.72
C GLU A 43 -7.21 -7.78 5.49
N LEU A 44 -6.39 -8.67 4.94
CA LEU A 44 -5.12 -9.10 5.54
C LEU A 44 -4.07 -7.97 5.54
N TYR A 45 -3.92 -7.22 4.46
CA TYR A 45 -3.00 -6.08 4.42
C TYR A 45 -3.44 -4.94 5.35
N LEU A 46 -4.75 -4.70 5.51
CA LEU A 46 -5.25 -3.72 6.49
C LEU A 46 -4.94 -4.16 7.93
N ALA A 47 -5.11 -5.44 8.25
CA ALA A 47 -4.69 -5.97 9.55
C ALA A 47 -3.18 -5.79 9.77
N ALA A 48 -2.37 -6.01 8.73
CA ALA A 48 -0.94 -5.79 8.79
C ALA A 48 -0.57 -4.30 9.01
N ASP A 49 -1.29 -3.34 8.41
CA ASP A 49 -1.08 -1.89 8.67
C ASP A 49 -1.48 -1.49 10.10
N VAL A 50 -2.46 -2.16 10.71
CA VAL A 50 -2.77 -1.94 12.13
C VAL A 50 -1.61 -2.38 13.04
N ALA A 51 -1.01 -3.53 12.74
CA ALA A 51 0.11 -4.08 13.52
C ALA A 51 1.45 -3.38 13.23
N GLN A 52 1.67 -2.94 11.99
CA GLN A 52 2.87 -2.23 11.53
C GLN A 52 2.48 -1.02 10.67
N PRO A 53 2.04 0.08 11.31
CA PRO A 53 1.57 1.25 10.58
C PRO A 53 2.71 1.98 9.87
N ASN A 54 2.36 2.62 8.74
CA ASN A 54 3.29 3.43 7.94
C ASN A 54 4.45 2.63 7.34
N ASP A 55 4.25 1.34 7.09
CA ASP A 55 5.15 0.57 6.24
C ASP A 55 4.83 0.85 4.75
N PRO A 56 5.77 1.40 3.96
CA PRO A 56 5.49 1.77 2.57
C PRO A 56 5.12 0.58 1.69
N PHE A 57 5.62 -0.63 1.98
CA PHE A 57 5.25 -1.83 1.24
C PHE A 57 3.81 -2.25 1.55
N ILE A 58 3.41 -2.27 2.83
CA ILE A 58 2.04 -2.60 3.22
C ILE A 58 1.05 -1.57 2.64
N LEU A 59 1.35 -0.28 2.74
CA LEU A 59 0.52 0.77 2.18
C LEU A 59 0.38 0.66 0.65
N GLN A 60 1.47 0.35 -0.06
CA GLN A 60 1.43 0.10 -1.50
C GLN A 60 0.51 -1.09 -1.83
N LYS A 61 0.59 -2.16 -1.04
CA LYS A 61 -0.25 -3.34 -1.22
C LYS A 61 -1.73 -3.05 -0.97
N ILE A 62 -2.06 -2.28 0.06
CA ILE A 62 -3.44 -1.80 0.29
C ILE A 62 -3.92 -0.97 -0.90
N ALA A 63 -3.09 -0.05 -1.40
CA ALA A 63 -3.43 0.76 -2.58
C ALA A 63 -3.75 -0.10 -3.80
N ARG A 64 -2.94 -1.14 -4.04
CA ARG A 64 -3.17 -2.11 -5.12
C ARG A 64 -4.50 -2.85 -4.95
N GLN A 65 -4.78 -3.39 -3.76
CA GLN A 65 -6.01 -4.16 -3.58
C GLN A 65 -7.27 -3.29 -3.74
N TYR A 66 -7.27 -2.05 -3.23
CA TYR A 66 -8.36 -1.13 -3.55
C TYR A 66 -8.48 -0.84 -5.05
N SER A 67 -7.36 -0.65 -5.76
CA SER A 67 -7.35 -0.50 -7.21
C SER A 67 -7.95 -1.74 -7.91
N ASP A 68 -7.61 -2.94 -7.47
CA ASP A 68 -8.08 -4.18 -8.10
C ASP A 68 -9.57 -4.44 -7.80
N SER A 69 -10.03 -4.15 -6.57
CA SER A 69 -11.44 -4.21 -6.18
C SER A 69 -12.39 -3.31 -7.00
N THR A 70 -11.87 -2.33 -7.76
CA THR A 70 -12.70 -1.58 -8.73
C THR A 70 -13.27 -2.46 -9.83
N PHE A 71 -12.61 -3.57 -10.18
CA PHE A 71 -13.11 -4.53 -11.17
C PHE A 71 -14.12 -5.52 -10.58
N ASP A 72 -14.09 -5.72 -9.26
CA ASP A 72 -14.98 -6.65 -8.56
C ASP A 72 -16.36 -6.03 -8.23
N SER A 73 -16.45 -4.70 -8.21
CA SER A 73 -17.71 -3.97 -7.96
C SER A 73 -18.39 -3.56 -9.27
N THR A 74 -19.71 -3.70 -9.31
CA THR A 74 -20.56 -3.15 -10.40
C THR A 74 -21.17 -1.78 -10.05
N ALA A 75 -21.02 -1.33 -8.81
CA ALA A 75 -21.58 -0.08 -8.33
C ALA A 75 -20.61 1.09 -8.54
N LEU A 76 -20.95 2.02 -9.43
CA LEU A 76 -20.10 3.17 -9.76
C LEU A 76 -19.65 4.00 -8.55
N VAL A 77 -20.53 4.16 -7.56
CA VAL A 77 -20.21 4.89 -6.31
C VAL A 77 -19.11 4.18 -5.52
N GLU A 78 -19.16 2.85 -5.48
CA GLU A 78 -18.16 2.04 -4.78
C GLU A 78 -16.84 1.99 -5.55
N GLN A 79 -16.88 1.85 -6.88
CA GLN A 79 -15.69 1.95 -7.73
C GLN A 79 -14.94 3.28 -7.54
N LYS A 80 -15.68 4.41 -7.47
CA LYS A 80 -15.10 5.73 -7.17
C LYS A 80 -14.45 5.77 -5.80
N LYS A 81 -15.15 5.28 -4.77
CA LYS A 81 -14.61 5.20 -3.40
C LYS A 81 -13.32 4.38 -3.35
N PHE A 82 -13.27 3.24 -4.03
CA PHE A 82 -12.07 2.42 -4.12
C PHE A 82 -10.92 3.14 -4.84
N CYS A 83 -11.18 3.87 -5.92
CA CYS A 83 -10.16 4.68 -6.58
C CYS A 83 -9.58 5.76 -5.66
N ASP A 84 -10.43 6.44 -4.89
CA ASP A 84 -10.00 7.48 -3.95
C ASP A 84 -9.15 6.90 -2.81
N LEU A 85 -9.57 5.76 -2.25
CA LEU A 85 -8.81 5.04 -1.23
C LEU A 85 -7.46 4.55 -1.78
N ALA A 86 -7.46 3.94 -2.97
CA ALA A 86 -6.24 3.48 -3.63
C ALA A 86 -5.24 4.64 -3.80
N LEU A 87 -5.68 5.79 -4.32
CA LEU A 87 -4.82 6.96 -4.49
C LEU A 87 -4.30 7.49 -3.15
N SER A 88 -5.14 7.52 -2.11
CA SER A 88 -4.74 7.98 -0.77
C SER A 88 -3.61 7.12 -0.19
N TYR A 89 -3.75 5.80 -0.24
CA TYR A 89 -2.72 4.87 0.22
C TYR A 89 -1.45 4.93 -0.66
N ALA A 90 -1.59 5.02 -1.98
CA ALA A 90 -0.44 5.14 -2.89
C ALA A 90 0.38 6.41 -2.62
N LYS A 91 -0.30 7.54 -2.34
CA LYS A 91 0.38 8.80 -1.95
C LYS A 91 1.14 8.66 -0.64
N ARG A 92 0.56 7.98 0.37
CA ARG A 92 1.24 7.72 1.64
C ARG A 92 2.46 6.82 1.45
N ALA A 93 2.33 5.73 0.70
CA ALA A 93 3.44 4.83 0.37
C ALA A 93 4.59 5.58 -0.34
N HIS A 94 4.27 6.38 -1.35
CA HIS A 94 5.25 7.19 -2.07
C HIS A 94 5.91 8.25 -1.18
N ALA A 95 5.16 8.93 -0.30
CA ALA A 95 5.74 9.91 0.61
C ALA A 95 6.78 9.30 1.57
N LEU A 96 6.58 8.05 1.97
CA LEU A 96 7.49 7.31 2.85
C LEU A 96 8.68 6.69 2.09
N ALA A 97 8.47 6.30 0.83
CA ALA A 97 9.51 5.73 -0.03
C ALA A 97 9.39 6.33 -1.45
N PRO A 98 9.94 7.55 -1.68
CA PRO A 98 9.74 8.28 -2.93
C PRO A 98 10.52 7.68 -4.11
N ASN A 99 11.65 7.03 -3.83
CA ASN A 99 12.52 6.41 -4.83
C ASN A 99 12.19 4.92 -5.03
N ASN A 100 10.91 4.55 -4.92
CA ASN A 100 10.44 3.19 -5.15
C ASN A 100 9.61 3.15 -6.44
N ALA A 101 10.10 2.40 -7.44
CA ALA A 101 9.46 2.26 -8.76
C ALA A 101 7.99 1.79 -8.65
N VAL A 102 7.70 0.83 -7.76
CA VAL A 102 6.36 0.26 -7.57
C VAL A 102 5.40 1.31 -6.98
N ASN A 103 5.86 2.15 -6.06
CA ASN A 103 5.03 3.22 -5.48
C ASN A 103 4.68 4.28 -6.54
N LEU A 104 5.66 4.69 -7.35
CA LEU A 104 5.45 5.62 -8.47
C LEU A 104 4.47 5.02 -9.50
N LEU A 105 4.66 3.77 -9.88
CA LEU A 105 3.75 3.08 -10.80
C LEU A 105 2.33 2.98 -10.21
N SER A 106 2.21 2.74 -8.91
CA SER A 106 0.92 2.70 -8.22
C SER A 106 0.19 4.04 -8.28
N LEU A 107 0.90 5.17 -8.16
CA LEU A 107 0.33 6.51 -8.38
C LEU A 107 -0.17 6.68 -9.82
N ALA A 108 0.64 6.30 -10.82
CA ALA A 108 0.23 6.38 -12.22
C ALA A 108 -1.06 5.57 -12.48
N ILE A 109 -1.15 4.34 -11.97
CA ILE A 109 -2.34 3.49 -12.10
C ILE A 109 -3.56 4.16 -11.43
N CYS A 110 -3.41 4.68 -10.21
CA CYS A 110 -4.52 5.32 -9.50
C CYS A 110 -5.05 6.57 -10.22
N TYR A 111 -4.17 7.43 -10.72
CA TYR A 111 -4.57 8.61 -11.49
C TYR A 111 -5.26 8.25 -12.81
N ALA A 112 -4.79 7.20 -13.49
CA ALA A 112 -5.44 6.69 -14.69
C ALA A 112 -6.86 6.20 -14.40
N LYS A 113 -7.03 5.42 -13.30
CA LYS A 113 -8.33 4.88 -12.89
C LYS A 113 -9.37 5.96 -12.57
N ILE A 114 -8.97 6.97 -11.80
CA ILE A 114 -9.85 8.13 -11.52
C ILE A 114 -10.28 8.82 -12.82
N GLY A 115 -9.40 8.86 -13.83
CA GLY A 115 -9.68 9.45 -15.14
C GLY A 115 -10.83 8.80 -15.91
N PHE A 116 -11.24 7.56 -15.59
CA PHE A 116 -12.43 6.93 -16.20
C PHE A 116 -13.75 7.52 -15.70
N TYR A 117 -13.74 8.15 -14.53
CA TYR A 117 -14.95 8.62 -13.85
C TYR A 117 -15.00 10.13 -13.63
N ALA A 118 -13.95 10.83 -14.02
CA ALA A 118 -13.77 12.26 -13.82
C ALA A 118 -14.26 13.09 -15.03
N ASP A 119 -14.50 14.37 -14.80
CA ASP A 119 -14.76 15.33 -15.88
C ASP A 119 -13.54 15.50 -16.81
N ASN A 120 -13.75 16.13 -17.97
CA ASN A 120 -12.70 16.31 -18.99
C ASN A 120 -11.47 17.07 -18.48
N LYS A 121 -11.66 18.09 -17.63
CA LYS A 121 -10.55 18.89 -17.09
C LYS A 121 -9.69 18.05 -16.17
N THR A 122 -10.33 17.31 -15.26
CA THR A 122 -9.66 16.40 -14.32
C THR A 122 -8.97 15.26 -15.06
N LYS A 123 -9.59 14.70 -16.10
CA LYS A 123 -8.99 13.65 -16.94
C LYS A 123 -7.70 14.13 -17.63
N ILE A 124 -7.69 15.35 -18.17
CA ILE A 124 -6.48 15.95 -18.79
C ILE A 124 -5.39 16.22 -17.76
N ALA A 125 -5.75 16.68 -16.56
CA ALA A 125 -4.77 16.87 -15.49
C ALA A 125 -4.17 15.54 -15.05
N ASN A 126 -5.01 14.51 -14.86
CA ASN A 126 -4.56 13.18 -14.45
C ASN A 126 -3.68 12.52 -15.52
N SER A 127 -3.94 12.68 -16.82
CA SER A 127 -3.11 12.06 -17.86
C SER A 127 -1.65 12.55 -17.84
N ARG A 128 -1.42 13.80 -17.43
CA ARG A 128 -0.07 14.34 -17.21
C ARG A 128 0.60 13.64 -16.03
N LEU A 129 -0.10 13.53 -14.90
CA LEU A 129 0.41 12.82 -13.72
C LEU A 129 0.70 11.35 -14.02
N VAL A 130 -0.17 10.67 -14.79
CA VAL A 130 0.06 9.29 -15.25
C VAL A 130 1.39 9.19 -15.99
N LYS A 131 1.62 10.07 -16.97
CA LYS A 131 2.86 10.09 -17.74
C LYS A 131 4.06 10.33 -16.82
N ASP A 132 4.01 11.37 -15.99
CA ASP A 132 5.13 11.79 -15.14
C ASP A 132 5.53 10.67 -14.18
N TYR A 133 4.56 10.06 -13.48
CA TYR A 133 4.82 8.97 -12.55
C TYR A 133 5.23 7.67 -13.25
N ALA A 134 4.67 7.34 -14.43
CA ALA A 134 5.07 6.14 -15.17
C ALA A 134 6.51 6.25 -15.70
N VAL A 135 6.90 7.42 -16.22
CA VAL A 135 8.28 7.67 -16.67
C VAL A 135 9.25 7.65 -15.49
N ALA A 136 8.88 8.25 -14.36
CA ALA A 136 9.69 8.21 -13.14
C ALA A 136 9.85 6.78 -12.61
N ALA A 137 8.79 5.96 -12.64
CA ALA A 137 8.86 4.56 -12.26
C ALA A 137 9.83 3.78 -13.16
N LEU A 138 9.72 3.95 -14.48
CA LEU A 138 10.58 3.28 -15.46
C LEU A 138 12.06 3.66 -15.31
N ALA A 139 12.37 4.87 -14.84
CA ALA A 139 13.74 5.30 -14.60
C ALA A 139 14.39 4.63 -13.36
N LEU A 140 13.59 3.97 -12.51
CA LEU A 140 14.04 3.29 -11.28
C LEU A 140 13.97 1.76 -11.35
N ASP A 141 13.42 1.19 -12.44
CA ASP A 141 13.33 -0.25 -12.71
C ASP A 141 14.52 -0.70 -13.58
#